data_AF-A0A4Q0P7B8-F1
#
_entry.id   AF-A0A4Q0P7B8-F1
#
_cell.length_a   1.000
_cell.length_b   1.000
_cell.length_c   1.000
_cell.angle_alpha   90.00
_cell.angle_beta   90.00
_cell.angle_gamma   90.00
#
_symmetry.space_group_name_H-M   'P 1'
#
loop_
_entity.id
_entity.type
_entity.pdbx_description
1 polymer ?
#
loop_
_entity_poly.entity_id
_entity_poly.type
_entity_poly.pdbx_seq_one_letter_code
_entity_poly.pdbx_strand_id
1 'polypeptide(L)' 'MLQLKIDNSQDYWVLEDRVKSLLIPSEICIDNSVTVPQVLDDNKLVSGVEAINKYLDDLESFTKQWYACRCDMFPL' A
#
# COMPACT_ATOMS: atom_id res chain seq x y z
N MET A 1 9.85 0.66 4.51
CA MET A 1 8.66 0.22 5.27
C MET A 1 7.54 1.18 4.93
N LEU A 2 6.37 0.68 4.56
CA LEU A 2 5.30 1.52 4.01
C LEU A 2 4.51 2.13 5.16
N GLN A 3 4.36 3.45 5.18
CA GLN A 3 3.60 4.16 6.21
C GLN A 3 2.43 4.91 5.57
N LEU A 4 1.21 4.48 5.86
CA LEU A 4 -0.02 5.14 5.43
C LEU A 4 -0.44 6.15 6.50
N LYS A 5 -0.41 7.44 6.16
CA LYS A 5 -0.99 8.54 6.93
C LYS A 5 -2.39 8.87 6.41
N ILE A 6 -3.39 8.77 7.28
CA ILE A 6 -4.79 9.11 6.99
C ILE A 6 -5.34 9.94 8.13
N ASP A 7 -6.31 10.80 7.88
CA ASP A 7 -7.07 11.39 8.97
C ASP A 7 -8.06 10.38 9.57
N ASN A 8 -8.65 10.73 10.71
CA ASN A 8 -9.60 9.86 11.41
C ASN A 8 -10.95 9.70 10.67
N SER A 9 -11.08 10.18 9.43
CA SER A 9 -12.25 9.90 8.60
C SER A 9 -12.32 8.43 8.21
N GLN A 10 -13.49 7.84 8.41
CA GLN A 10 -13.80 6.46 8.00
C GLN A 10 -13.77 6.24 6.48
N ASP A 11 -13.58 7.29 5.68
CA ASP A 11 -13.51 7.22 4.22
C ASP A 11 -12.34 6.36 3.70
N TYR A 12 -11.27 6.19 4.48
CA TYR A 12 -10.05 5.49 4.03
C TYR A 12 -9.95 4.02 4.43
N TRP A 13 -11.03 3.42 4.92
CA TRP A 13 -11.06 1.99 5.29
C TRP A 13 -10.62 1.07 4.15
N VAL A 14 -10.93 1.43 2.89
CA VAL A 14 -10.48 0.69 1.70
C VAL A 14 -8.96 0.73 1.55
N LEU A 15 -8.32 1.88 1.81
CA LEU A 15 -6.87 1.99 1.75
C LEU A 15 -6.21 1.19 2.87
N GLU A 16 -6.76 1.22 4.07
CA GLU A 16 -6.28 0.40 5.19
C GLU A 16 -6.36 -1.10 4.86
N ASP A 17 -7.49 -1.56 4.33
CA ASP A 17 -7.68 -2.96 3.94
C ASP A 17 -6.67 -3.36 2.86
N ARG A 18 -6.50 -2.56 1.81
CA ARG A 18 -5.51 -2.81 0.77
C ARG A 18 -4.09 -2.88 1.33
N VAL A 19 -3.71 -1.94 2.19
CA VAL A 19 -2.38 -1.88 2.81
C VAL A 19 -2.12 -3.06 3.75
N LYS A 20 -3.16 -3.57 4.44
CA LYS A 20 -3.09 -4.80 5.26
C LYS A 20 -3.08 -6.08 4.43
N SER A 21 -3.74 -6.06 3.28
CA SER A 21 -3.81 -7.20 2.35
C SER A 21 -2.50 -7.37 1.57
N LEU A 22 -1.72 -6.29 1.44
CA LEU A 22 -0.38 -6.35 0.90
C LEU A 22 0.57 -7.14 1.82
N LEU A 23 1.31 -8.07 1.24
CA LEU A 23 2.32 -8.92 1.92
C LEU A 23 3.61 -8.17 2.27
N ILE A 24 3.55 -6.85 2.43
CA ILE A 24 4.69 -6.00 2.78
C ILE A 24 4.48 -5.37 4.15
N PRO A 25 5.56 -5.14 4.92
CA PRO A 25 5.47 -4.50 6.22
C PRO A 25 4.97 -3.06 6.06
N SER A 26 3.75 -2.84 6.55
CA SER A 26 3.05 -1.58 6.48
C SER A 26 2.58 -1.11 7.85
N GLU A 27 2.52 0.19 8.04
CA GLU A 27 2.09 0.86 9.26
C GLU A 27 1.05 1.92 8.93
N ILE A 28 0.00 2.00 9.75
CA ILE A 28 -1.08 2.97 9.57
C ILE A 28 -0.95 4.00 10.69
N CYS A 29 -0.69 5.24 10.31
CA CYS A 29 -0.64 6.39 11.20
C CYS A 29 -1.89 7.24 11.01
N ILE A 30 -2.68 7.40 12.07
CA ILE A 30 -3.81 8.33 12.05
C ILE A 30 -3.31 9.71 12.45
N ASP A 31 -3.43 10.68 11.55
CA ASP A 31 -3.02 12.06 11.77
C ASP A 31 -4.12 13.01 11.29
N ASN A 32 -4.79 13.65 12.25
CA ASN A 32 -5.90 14.56 12.00
C ASN A 32 -5.48 15.88 11.32
N SER A 33 -4.19 16.14 11.18
CA SER A 33 -3.68 17.32 10.46
C SER A 33 -3.66 17.10 8.95
N VAL A 34 -3.82 15.85 8.49
CA VAL A 34 -3.64 15.48 7.09
C VAL A 34 -4.99 15.40 6.40
N THR A 35 -5.32 16.38 5.58
CA THR A 35 -6.63 16.47 4.90
C THR A 35 -6.78 15.49 3.74
N VAL A 36 -5.66 14.89 3.30
CA VAL A 36 -5.59 13.94 2.20
C VAL A 36 -4.74 12.75 2.62
N PRO A 37 -5.05 11.52 2.19
CA PRO A 37 -4.25 10.37 2.55
C PRO A 37 -2.87 10.48 1.91
N GLN A 38 -1.84 10.06 2.64
CA GLN A 38 -0.45 10.06 2.17
C GLN A 38 0.22 8.73 2.50
N VAL A 39 0.94 8.16 1.55
CA VAL A 39 1.80 6.99 1.77
C VAL A 39 3.25 7.46 1.73
N LEU A 40 4.02 7.09 2.73
CA LEU A 40 5.47 7.26 2.78
C LEU A 40 6.11 5.88 2.66
N ASP A 41 6.84 5.66 1.57
CA ASP A 41 7.64 4.45 1.37
C ASP A 41 9.12 4.82 1.25
N ASP A 42 9.87 4.59 2.34
CA ASP A 42 11.33 4.78 2.48
C ASP A 42 11.87 6.19 2.16
N ASN A 43 11.74 6.64 0.91
CA ASN A 43 12.05 8.00 0.46
C ASN A 43 11.04 8.56 -0.56
N LYS A 44 9.88 7.91 -0.71
CA LYS A 44 8.83 8.29 -1.65
C LYS A 44 7.55 8.65 -0.91
N LEU A 45 7.18 9.92 -0.96
CA LEU A 45 5.90 10.40 -0.46
C LEU A 45 4.90 10.44 -1.63
N VAL A 46 3.81 9.70 -1.50
CA VAL A 46 2.70 9.66 -2.45
C VAL A 46 1.48 10.22 -1.75
N SER A 47 0.89 11.30 -2.26
CA SER A 47 -0.28 11.94 -1.64
C SER A 47 -1.48 11.84 -2.57
N GLY A 48 -2.66 11.61 -2.00
CA GLY A 48 -3.93 11.51 -2.73
C GLY A 48 -4.33 10.07 -3.05
N VAL A 49 -5.63 9.81 -2.98
CA VAL A 49 -6.23 8.47 -3.11
C VAL A 49 -5.85 7.81 -4.44
N GLU A 50 -5.93 8.52 -5.57
CA GLU A 50 -5.58 7.97 -6.89
C GLU A 50 -4.11 7.57 -7.00
N ALA A 51 -3.20 8.43 -6.54
CA ALA A 51 -1.77 8.18 -6.60
C ALA A 51 -1.39 7.00 -5.68
N ILE A 52 -1.99 6.94 -4.48
CA ILE A 52 -1.81 5.81 -3.56
C ILE A 52 -2.36 4.52 -4.19
N ASN A 53 -3.59 4.54 -4.74
CA ASN A 53 -4.17 3.37 -5.37
C ASN A 53 -3.29 2.82 -6.49
N LYS A 54 -2.73 3.70 -7.33
CA LYS A 54 -1.79 3.32 -8.39
C LYS A 54 -0.50 2.75 -7.84
N TYR A 55 0.03 3.35 -6.78
CA TYR A 55 1.26 2.88 -6.13
C TYR A 55 1.08 1.50 -5.47
N LEU A 56 -0.05 1.27 -4.81
CA LEU A 56 -0.42 -0.03 -4.25
C LEU A 56 -0.60 -1.09 -5.34
N ASP A 57 -1.21 -0.73 -6.48
CA ASP A 57 -1.37 -1.61 -7.64
C ASP A 57 -0.01 -2.04 -8.22
N ASP A 58 0.90 -1.07 -8.36
CA ASP A 58 2.28 -1.30 -8.77
C ASP A 58 2.97 -2.30 -7.81
N LEU A 59 2.90 -2.06 -6.50
CA LEU A 59 3.46 -2.94 -5.47
C LEU A 59 2.87 -4.36 -5.51
N GLU A 60 1.55 -4.48 -5.72
CA GLU A 60 0.88 -5.77 -5.84
C GLU A 60 1.32 -6.52 -7.10
N SER A 61 1.51 -5.80 -8.22
CA SER A 61 2.03 -6.37 -9.47
C SER A 61 3.49 -6.79 -9.34
N PHE A 62 4.32 -5.98 -8.66
CA PHE A 62 5.71 -6.29 -8.35
C PHE A 62 5.83 -7.53 -7.47
N THR A 63 5.04 -7.61 -6.40
CA THR A 63 5.02 -8.80 -5.51
C THR A 63 4.51 -10.03 -6.26
N LYS A 64 3.42 -9.92 -7.03
CA LYS A 64 2.94 -11.02 -7.89
C LYS A 64 4.02 -11.50 -8.85
N GLN A 65 4.74 -10.63 -9.53
CA GLN A 65 5.85 -11.03 -10.43
C GLN A 65 7.01 -11.69 -9.68
N TRP A 66 7.36 -11.18 -8.50
CA TRP A 66 8.39 -11.78 -7.64
C TRP A 66 8.03 -13.21 -7.23
N TYR A 67 6.76 -13.46 -6.91
CA TYR A 67 6.25 -14.80 -6.62
C TYR A 67 6.06 -15.65 -7.88
N ALA A 68 5.66 -15.07 -9.03
CA ALA A 68 5.51 -15.80 -10.30
C ALA A 68 6.87 -16.31 -10.80
N CYS A 69 7.95 -15.54 -10.66
CA CYS A 69 9.31 -16.00 -10.95
C CYS A 69 9.79 -17.14 -10.04
N ARG A 70 9.14 -17.36 -8.88
CA ARG A 70 9.41 -18.48 -7.99
C ARG A 70 8.46 -19.66 -8.21
N CYS A 71 7.48 -19.52 -9.11
CA CYS A 71 6.42 -20.50 -9.37
C CYS A 71 6.58 -21.19 -10.74
N ASP A 72 7.79 -21.25 -11.30
CA ASP A 72 8.10 -22.07 -12.49
C ASP A 72 8.45 -23.54 -12.12
N MET A 73 8.30 -23.94 -10.85
CA MET A 73 8.77 -25.25 -10.38
C MET A 73 7.74 -25.99 -9.53
N PHE A 74 6.53 -26.18 -10.05
CA PHE A 74 5.70 -27.31 -9.63
C PHE A 74 5.08 -27.98 -10.87
N PRO A 75 5.80 -28.88 -11.55
CA PRO A 75 5.14 -29.89 -12.36
C PRO A 75 4.40 -30.84 -11.39
N LEU A 76 3.08 -30.91 -11.53
CA LEU A 76 2.31 -32.11 -11.14
C LEU A 76 2.29 -33.06 -12.33
#